data_AF-A0A966HCK1-F1
#
_entry.id   AF-A0A966HCK1-F1
#
_cell.length_a   1.000
_cell.length_b   1.000
_cell.length_c   1.000
_cell.angle_alpha   90.00
_cell.angle_beta   90.00
_cell.angle_gamma   90.00
#
_symmetry.space_group_name_H-M   'P 1'
#
loop_
_entity.id
_entity.type
_entity.pdbx_description
1 polymer ?
#
loop_
_entity_poly.entity_id
_entity_poly.type
_entity_poly.pdbx_seq_one_letter_code
_entity_poly.pdbx_strand_id
1 'polypeptide(L)'
;MNVAEVQTYNGWSNHETWLANLWLTNDEVSYQLLQEALAKDTYRDYEKAEWLEMMLRYELDDEIDEPCLWQDLLQSAFGRIDWSEIIAVNQE
;
A
#
# COMPACT_ATOMS: atom_id res chain seq x y z
N MET A 1 -6.55 17.20 29.01
CA MET A 1 -6.13 16.01 28.24
C MET A 1 -5.23 16.54 27.13
N ASN A 2 -3.93 16.25 27.17
CA ASN A 2 -3.07 16.50 26.02
C ASN A 2 -3.41 15.42 24.99
N VAL A 3 -4.20 15.79 23.99
CA VAL A 3 -4.36 14.97 22.81
C VAL A 3 -3.02 15.09 22.10
N ALA A 4 -2.21 14.04 22.13
CA ALA A 4 -1.03 13.98 21.28
C ALA A 4 -1.53 14.16 19.84
N GLU A 5 -1.05 15.16 19.13
CA GLU A 5 -1.37 15.34 17.71
C GLU A 5 -0.98 14.05 16.99
N VAL A 6 -1.94 13.44 16.30
CA VAL A 6 -1.68 12.30 15.42
C VAL A 6 -0.70 12.84 14.37
N GLN A 7 0.55 12.37 14.40
CA GLN A 7 1.54 12.72 13.39
C GLN A 7 1.12 12.06 12.08
N THR A 8 0.42 12.83 11.24
CA THR A 8 0.18 12.47 9.86
C THR A 8 1.37 12.90 9.01
N TYR A 9 1.57 12.24 7.89
CA TYR A 9 2.60 12.58 6.91
C TYR A 9 1.93 13.05 5.63
N ASN A 10 2.02 14.35 5.32
CA ASN A 10 1.34 14.96 4.16
C ASN A 10 -0.16 14.64 4.09
N GLY A 11 -0.83 14.52 5.25
CA GLY A 11 -2.26 14.18 5.33
C GLY A 11 -2.58 12.68 5.39
N TRP A 12 -1.58 11.80 5.28
CA TRP A 12 -1.72 10.34 5.37
C TRP A 12 -1.33 9.83 6.76
N SER A 13 -1.74 8.60 7.09
CA SER A 13 -1.41 7.97 8.37
C SER A 13 0.09 7.86 8.66
N ASN A 14 0.92 7.66 7.63
CA ASN A 14 2.37 7.60 7.72
C ASN A 14 3.07 7.86 6.37
N HIS A 15 4.40 7.89 6.38
CA HIS A 15 5.22 8.15 5.19
C HIS A 15 5.11 7.04 4.15
N GLU A 16 5.17 5.77 4.58
CA GLU A 16 5.09 4.60 3.71
C GLU A 16 3.76 4.56 2.94
N THR A 17 2.65 4.91 3.60
CA THR A 17 1.31 4.97 3.00
C THR A 17 1.19 6.10 1.98
N TRP A 18 1.67 7.31 2.32
CA TRP A 18 1.72 8.41 1.34
C TRP A 18 2.56 8.04 0.11
N LEU A 19 3.72 7.44 0.32
CA LEU A 19 4.64 7.06 -0.76
C LEU A 19 4.03 5.98 -1.65
N ALA A 20 3.37 4.97 -1.06
CA ALA A 20 2.67 3.93 -1.80
C ALA A 20 1.55 4.51 -2.67
N ASN A 21 0.72 5.40 -2.12
CA ASN A 21 -0.33 6.07 -2.90
C ASN A 21 0.25 6.89 -4.04
N LEU A 22 1.30 7.67 -3.75
CA LEU A 22 1.96 8.51 -4.74
C LEU A 22 2.50 7.67 -5.90
N TRP A 23 3.11 6.52 -5.63
CA TRP A 23 3.61 5.62 -6.66
C TRP A 23 2.46 5.01 -7.47
N LEU A 24 1.49 4.39 -6.79
CA LEU A 24 0.32 3.73 -7.40
C LEU A 24 -0.51 4.65 -8.31
N THR A 25 -0.48 5.96 -8.07
CA THR A 25 -1.28 6.93 -8.84
C THR A 25 -0.49 7.68 -9.89
N ASN A 26 0.83 7.48 -9.97
CA ASN A 26 1.71 8.23 -10.85
C ASN A 26 2.36 7.38 -11.95
N ASP A 27 2.44 6.07 -11.80
CA ASP A 27 2.92 5.13 -12.83
C ASP A 27 1.76 4.31 -13.44
N GLU A 28 1.70 4.20 -14.76
CA GLU A 28 0.58 3.58 -15.49
C GLU A 28 0.35 2.12 -15.11
N VAL A 29 1.43 1.33 -14.96
CA VAL A 29 1.32 -0.10 -14.64
C VAL A 29 0.81 -0.27 -13.21
N SER A 30 1.40 0.45 -12.28
CA SER A 30 0.98 0.42 -10.87
C SER A 30 -0.47 0.93 -10.68
N TYR A 31 -0.88 1.92 -11.47
CA TYR A 31 -2.24 2.44 -11.44
C TYR A 31 -3.26 1.43 -11.95
N GLN A 32 -2.92 0.67 -13.01
CA GLN A 32 -3.79 -0.40 -13.49
C GLN A 32 -4.02 -1.46 -12.42
N LEU A 33 -2.97 -1.86 -11.68
CA LEU A 33 -3.10 -2.81 -10.57
C LEU A 33 -4.01 -2.27 -9.45
N LEU A 34 -3.89 -0.99 -9.10
CA LEU A 34 -4.80 -0.34 -8.16
C LEU A 34 -6.26 -0.38 -8.67
N GLN A 35 -6.50 -0.04 -9.94
CA GLN A 35 -7.83 -0.11 -10.54
C GLN A 35 -8.40 -1.53 -10.55
N GLU A 36 -7.57 -2.56 -10.76
CA GLU A 36 -7.97 -3.95 -10.67
C GLU A 36 -8.40 -4.37 -9.26
N ALA A 37 -7.77 -3.82 -8.22
CA ALA A 37 -8.19 -4.01 -6.84
C ALA A 37 -9.54 -3.35 -6.59
N LEU A 38 -9.70 -2.10 -7.04
CA LEU A 38 -10.91 -1.30 -6.84
C LEU A 38 -12.13 -1.90 -7.54
N ALA A 39 -11.95 -2.45 -8.75
CA ALA A 39 -12.98 -3.08 -9.56
C ALA A 39 -13.49 -4.44 -9.03
N LYS A 40 -12.95 -4.95 -7.92
CA LYS A 40 -13.45 -6.19 -7.30
C LYS A 40 -14.74 -5.93 -6.52
N ASP A 41 -15.86 -5.79 -7.21
CA ASP A 41 -17.16 -5.45 -6.61
C ASP A 41 -17.68 -6.45 -5.57
N THR A 42 -17.22 -7.70 -5.62
CA THR A 42 -17.58 -8.74 -4.65
C THR A 42 -16.76 -8.67 -3.36
N TYR A 43 -15.69 -7.88 -3.34
CA TYR A 43 -14.77 -7.76 -2.21
C TYR A 43 -15.16 -6.57 -1.34
N ARG A 44 -15.10 -6.75 -0.03
CA ARG A 44 -15.10 -5.67 0.94
C ARG A 44 -13.79 -4.90 0.86
N ASP A 45 -13.75 -3.67 1.38
CA ASP A 45 -12.58 -2.80 1.25
C ASP A 45 -11.30 -3.43 1.84
N TYR A 46 -11.41 -4.12 2.97
CA TYR A 46 -10.26 -4.84 3.53
C TYR A 46 -9.80 -6.00 2.64
N GLU A 47 -10.72 -6.68 1.93
CA GLU A 47 -10.37 -7.77 1.00
C GLU A 47 -9.69 -7.21 -0.26
N LYS A 48 -10.08 -6.01 -0.71
CA LYS A 48 -9.39 -5.29 -1.79
C LYS A 48 -7.99 -4.87 -1.36
N ALA A 49 -7.84 -4.39 -0.13
CA ALA A 49 -6.56 -3.99 0.46
C ALA A 49 -5.61 -5.18 0.59
N GLU A 50 -6.08 -6.29 1.17
CA GLU A 50 -5.31 -7.55 1.26
C GLU A 50 -4.90 -8.07 -0.11
N TRP A 51 -5.80 -8.00 -1.11
CA TRP A 51 -5.47 -8.43 -2.46
C TRP A 51 -4.38 -7.57 -3.11
N LEU A 52 -4.49 -6.24 -3.01
CA LEU A 52 -3.49 -5.33 -3.56
C LEU A 52 -2.12 -5.53 -2.91
N GLU A 53 -2.10 -5.62 -1.58
CA GLU A 53 -0.89 -5.92 -0.82
C GLU A 53 -0.26 -7.24 -1.26
N MET A 54 -1.07 -8.29 -1.39
CA MET A 54 -0.61 -9.60 -1.80
C MET A 54 0.02 -9.58 -3.20
N MET A 55 -0.60 -8.91 -4.17
CA MET A 55 -0.06 -8.81 -5.53
C MET A 55 1.31 -8.12 -5.56
N LEU A 56 1.44 -6.99 -4.88
CA LEU A 56 2.71 -6.26 -4.81
C LEU A 56 3.79 -7.01 -4.01
N ARG A 57 3.40 -7.78 -2.99
CA ARG A 57 4.34 -8.66 -2.27
C ARG A 57 4.88 -9.76 -3.17
N TYR A 58 4.05 -10.36 -4.02
CA TYR A 58 4.52 -11.34 -4.99
C TYR A 58 5.51 -10.73 -5.99
N GLU A 59 5.26 -9.52 -6.48
CA GLU A 59 6.21 -8.81 -7.36
C GLU A 59 7.54 -8.51 -6.65
N LEU A 60 7.49 -8.07 -5.38
CA LEU A 60 8.69 -7.78 -4.59
C LEU A 60 9.54 -9.04 -4.35
N ASP A 61 8.90 -10.16 -4.01
CA ASP A 61 9.60 -11.41 -3.72
C ASP A 61 10.17 -12.07 -4.99
N ASP A 62 9.60 -11.81 -6.18
CA ASP A 62 10.17 -12.25 -7.48
C ASP A 62 11.43 -11.46 -7.86
N GLU A 63 11.52 -10.19 -7.47
CA GLU A 63 12.66 -9.31 -7.79
C GLU A 63 13.90 -9.60 -6.89
N ILE A 64 13.68 -10.08 -5.66
CA ILE A 64 14.74 -10.41 -4.69
C ILE A 64 14.63 -11.89 -4.27
N ASP A 65 15.28 -12.74 -5.07
CA ASP A 65 15.22 -14.21 -4.95
C ASP A 65 15.93 -14.78 -3.69
N GLU A 66 16.83 -14.00 -3.07
CA GLU A 66 17.62 -14.45 -1.91
C GLU A 66 17.43 -13.55 -0.68
N PRO A 67 17.22 -14.14 0.53
CA PRO A 67 17.13 -13.40 1.78
C PRO A 67 18.32 -12.47 2.01
N CYS A 68 18.04 -11.16 2.11
CA CYS A 68 19.06 -10.15 2.36
C CYS A 68 18.50 -8.95 3.11
N LEU A 69 19.41 -8.11 3.65
CA LEU A 69 19.05 -6.89 4.38
C LEU A 69 18.08 -5.98 3.59
N TRP A 70 18.23 -5.91 2.26
CA TRP A 70 17.36 -5.09 1.43
C TRP A 70 15.93 -5.64 1.41
N GLN A 71 15.77 -6.96 1.29
CA GLN A 71 14.47 -7.61 1.38
C GLN A 71 13.84 -7.37 2.76
N ASP A 72 14.60 -7.55 3.85
CA ASP A 72 14.11 -7.34 5.21
C ASP A 72 13.61 -5.90 5.42
N LEU A 73 14.38 -4.91 4.95
CA LEU A 73 14.03 -3.50 5.05
C LEU A 73 12.80 -3.15 4.20
N LEU A 74 12.72 -3.66 2.97
CA LEU A 74 11.59 -3.43 2.07
C LEU A 74 10.32 -4.10 2.60
N GLN A 75 10.38 -5.36 3.04
CA GLN A 75 9.25 -6.04 3.65
C GLN A 75 8.78 -5.34 4.93
N SER A 76 9.71 -4.84 5.75
CA SER A 76 9.35 -4.06 6.94
C SER A 76 8.67 -2.74 6.59
N ALA A 77 9.10 -2.04 5.54
CA ALA A 77 8.45 -0.81 5.09
C ALA A 77 7.07 -1.12 4.49
N PHE A 78 6.97 -2.17 3.68
CA PHE A 78 5.71 -2.65 3.10
C PHE A 78 4.66 -2.98 4.17
N GLY A 79 5.07 -3.63 5.26
CA GLY A 79 4.19 -3.95 6.39
C GLY A 79 3.70 -2.75 7.19
N ARG A 80 4.21 -1.53 6.94
CA ARG A 80 3.73 -0.29 7.57
C ARG A 80 2.73 0.48 6.74
N ILE A 81 2.53 0.09 5.48
CA ILE A 81 1.55 0.73 4.60
C ILE A 81 0.15 0.41 5.11
N ASP A 82 -0.67 1.44 5.31
CA ASP A 82 -2.10 1.26 5.56
C ASP A 82 -2.83 1.05 4.22
N TRP A 83 -2.87 -0.20 3.77
CA TRP A 83 -3.52 -0.58 2.52
C TRP A 83 -5.03 -0.29 2.53
N SER A 84 -5.66 -0.25 3.70
CA SER A 84 -7.09 0.10 3.80
C SER A 84 -7.30 1.59 3.52
N GLU A 85 -6.40 2.46 4.01
CA GLU A 85 -6.40 3.89 3.68
C GLU A 85 -6.22 4.11 2.16
N ILE A 86 -5.31 3.38 1.51
CA ILE A 86 -5.11 3.43 0.04
C ILE A 86 -6.42 3.13 -0.70
N ILE A 87 -7.10 2.02 -0.35
CA ILE A 87 -8.36 1.65 -1.00
C ILE A 87 -9.43 2.71 -0.73
N ALA A 88 -9.59 3.14 0.51
CA ALA A 88 -10.63 4.10 0.88
C ALA A 88 -10.49 5.43 0.12
N VAL A 89 -9.28 5.98 0.00
CA VAL A 89 -9.02 7.26 -0.67
C VAL A 89 -9.25 7.18 -2.19
N ASN A 90 -8.99 6.04 -2.82
CA ASN A 90 -9.07 5.89 -4.28
C ASN A 90 -10.39 5.28 -4.77
N GLN A 91 -11.37 5.06 -3.88
CA GLN A 91 -12.73 4.65 -4.26
C GLN A 91 -13.67 5.84 -4.56
N GLU A 92 -13.31 7.04 -4.14
CA GLU A 92 -14.07 8.29 -4.38
C GLU A 92 -13.76 8.94 -5.74
#